data_AF-W1EUR7-F1
#
_entry.id   AF-W1EUR7-F1
#
_cell.length_a   1.000
_cell.length_b   1.000
_cell.length_c   1.000
_cell.angle_alpha   90.00
_cell.angle_beta   90.00
_cell.angle_gamma   90.00
#
_symmetry.space_group_name_H-M   'P 1'
#
loop_
_entity.id
_entity.type
_entity.pdbx_description
1 polymer ?
#
loop_
_entity_poly.entity_id
_entity_poly.type
_entity_poly.pdbx_seq_one_letter_code
_entity_poly.pdbx_strand_id
1 'polypeptide(L)'
;MSAFFDRADALAGWVNHFLLGLGVTQPKLDKVTGETGEAIDDLRNIAQLGYDEDEDQEELEMSLEEIIEYVRVAALLCHDTFTHPQPTAPEVQKPTLH
;
A
#
# COMPACT_ATOMS: atom_id res chain seq x y z
N MET A 1 -3.25 -23.25 15.45
CA MET A 1 -2.98 -21.90 14.99
C MET A 1 -3.87 -20.99 15.81
N SER A 2 -3.30 -19.97 16.47
CA SER A 2 -4.08 -19.01 17.26
C SER A 2 -4.90 -18.12 16.33
N ALA A 3 -6.02 -17.56 16.80
CA ALA A 3 -6.83 -16.64 16.00
C ALA A 3 -6.04 -15.39 15.54
N PHE A 4 -4.93 -15.07 16.21
CA PHE A 4 -3.99 -14.03 15.82
C PHE A 4 -3.25 -14.39 14.52
N PHE A 5 -2.62 -15.57 14.46
CA PHE A 5 -1.86 -16.00 13.27
C PHE A 5 -2.78 -16.13 12.04
N ASP A 6 -4.01 -16.59 12.22
CA ASP A 6 -5.02 -16.60 11.15
C ASP A 6 -5.31 -15.17 10.61
N ARG A 7 -5.31 -14.15 11.47
CA ARG A 7 -5.48 -12.75 11.05
C ARG A 7 -4.25 -12.20 10.33
N ALA A 8 -3.05 -12.51 10.80
CA ALA A 8 -1.80 -12.09 10.16
C ALA A 8 -1.68 -12.71 8.75
N ASP A 9 -1.95 -14.01 8.63
CA ASP A 9 -1.96 -14.72 7.34
C ASP A 9 -3.03 -14.16 6.41
N ALA A 10 -4.23 -13.86 6.93
CA ALA A 10 -5.29 -13.25 6.15
C ALA A 10 -4.91 -11.85 5.64
N LEU A 11 -4.20 -11.05 6.45
CA LEU A 11 -3.70 -9.74 6.04
C LEU A 11 -2.67 -9.87 4.92
N ALA A 12 -1.65 -10.72 5.08
CA ALA A 12 -0.65 -10.97 4.04
C ALA A 12 -1.32 -11.48 2.74
N GLY A 13 -2.32 -12.36 2.86
CA GLY A 13 -3.14 -12.83 1.75
C GLY A 13 -3.90 -11.68 1.06
N TRP A 14 -4.52 -10.78 1.83
CA TRP A 14 -5.22 -9.63 1.27
C TRP A 14 -4.27 -8.69 0.51
N VAL A 15 -3.11 -8.37 1.10
CA VAL A 15 -2.12 -7.49 0.48
C VAL A 15 -1.58 -8.08 -0.82
N ASN A 16 -1.32 -9.39 -0.86
CA ASN A 16 -0.94 -10.08 -2.11
C ASN A 16 -1.97 -9.89 -3.23
N HIS A 17 -3.26 -10.09 -2.93
CA HIS A 17 -4.33 -9.94 -3.93
C HIS A 17 -4.54 -8.48 -4.34
N PHE A 18 -4.39 -7.55 -3.40
CA PHE A 18 -4.42 -6.11 -3.69
C PHE A 18 -3.31 -5.71 -4.66
N LEU A 19 -2.06 -6.11 -4.38
CA LEU A 19 -0.90 -5.84 -5.26
C LEU A 19 -1.05 -6.49 -6.63
N LEU A 20 -1.61 -7.70 -6.71
CA LEU A 20 -1.92 -8.35 -7.98
C LEU A 20 -2.90 -7.53 -8.81
N GLY A 21 -4.03 -7.10 -8.21
CA GLY A 21 -5.01 -6.26 -8.89
C GLY A 21 -4.44 -4.91 -9.32
N LEU A 22 -3.60 -4.31 -8.47
CA LEU A 22 -2.92 -3.06 -8.77
C LEU A 22 -1.95 -3.22 -9.96
N GLY A 23 -1.14 -4.27 -9.99
CA GLY A 23 -0.22 -4.56 -11.09
C GLY A 23 -0.93 -4.86 -12.42
N VAL A 24 -2.12 -5.50 -12.36
CA VAL A 24 -2.95 -5.71 -13.55
C VAL A 24 -3.52 -4.39 -14.10
N THR A 25 -3.91 -3.47 -13.21
CA THR A 25 -4.54 -2.19 -13.61
C THR A 25 -3.53 -1.08 -13.93
N GLN A 26 -2.30 -1.18 -13.43
CA GLN A 26 -1.23 -0.20 -13.60
C GLN A 26 -0.02 -0.83 -14.33
N PRO A 27 0.05 -0.79 -15.67
CA PRO A 27 1.11 -1.45 -16.45
C PRO A 27 2.54 -0.96 -16.22
N LYS A 28 2.71 0.16 -15.50
CA LYS A 28 4.01 0.77 -15.16
C LYS A 28 4.17 0.93 -13.65
N LEU A 29 3.58 0.03 -12.87
CA LEU A 29 3.64 0.07 -11.40
C LEU A 29 5.08 0.06 -10.87
N ASP A 30 6.00 -0.59 -11.58
CA ASP A 30 7.44 -0.61 -11.33
C ASP A 30 8.14 0.75 -11.45
N LYS A 31 7.47 1.75 -12.06
CA LYS A 31 8.00 3.10 -12.28
C LYS A 31 7.41 4.13 -11.33
N VAL A 32 6.53 3.71 -10.43
CA VAL A 32 5.94 4.60 -9.42
C VAL A 32 7.01 4.90 -8.38
N THR A 33 7.21 6.19 -8.09
CA THR A 33 8.24 6.69 -7.19
C THR A 33 7.64 7.64 -6.16
N GLY A 34 8.42 8.03 -5.16
CA GLY A 34 7.96 8.87 -4.06
C GLY A 34 7.09 8.06 -3.09
N GLU A 35 6.23 8.76 -2.35
CA GLU A 35 5.45 8.18 -1.25
C GLU A 35 4.63 6.96 -1.67
N THR A 36 3.97 7.00 -2.83
CA THR A 36 3.19 5.85 -3.34
C THR A 36 4.08 4.67 -3.72
N GLY A 37 5.28 4.93 -4.25
CA GLY A 37 6.24 3.87 -4.58
C GLY A 37 6.74 3.17 -3.33
N GLU A 38 7.11 3.94 -2.31
CA GLU A 38 7.53 3.43 -0.99
C GLU A 38 6.41 2.61 -0.34
N ALA A 39 5.17 3.11 -0.35
CA ALA A 39 4.02 2.37 0.16
C ALA A 39 3.80 1.03 -0.57
N ILE A 40 4.00 0.98 -1.90
CA ILE A 40 3.92 -0.27 -2.67
C ILE A 40 5.03 -1.24 -2.27
N ASP A 41 6.25 -0.76 -2.04
CA ASP A 41 7.36 -1.60 -1.60
C ASP A 41 7.13 -2.14 -0.18
N ASP A 42 6.62 -1.33 0.73
CA ASP A 42 6.24 -1.78 2.08
C ASP A 42 5.12 -2.81 2.03
N LEU A 43 4.11 -2.62 1.18
CA LEU A 43 3.07 -3.62 0.96
C LEU A 43 3.65 -4.95 0.43
N ARG A 44 4.71 -4.92 -0.40
CA ARG A 44 5.38 -6.17 -0.83
C ARG A 44 6.06 -6.87 0.33
N ASN A 45 6.65 -6.13 1.26
CA ASN A 45 7.24 -6.70 2.47
C ASN A 45 6.15 -7.30 3.38
N ILE A 46 5.03 -6.59 3.58
CA ILE A 46 3.88 -7.08 4.37
C ILE A 46 3.21 -8.29 3.71
N ALA A 47 3.20 -8.37 2.39
CA ALA A 47 2.70 -9.55 1.67
C ALA A 47 3.49 -10.84 1.96
N GLN A 48 4.72 -10.69 2.48
CA GLN A 48 5.62 -11.75 2.89
C GLN A 48 5.80 -11.78 4.42
N LEU A 49 4.87 -11.18 5.17
CA LEU A 49 4.96 -11.07 6.62
C LEU A 49 5.14 -12.46 7.25
N GLY A 50 6.21 -12.57 8.04
CA GLY A 50 6.43 -13.67 8.97
C GLY A 50 6.38 -13.13 10.40
N TYR A 51 6.09 -14.01 11.34
CA TYR A 51 6.02 -13.71 12.76
C TYR A 51 6.86 -14.71 13.54
N ASP A 52 7.45 -14.26 14.64
CA ASP A 52 8.11 -15.14 15.60
C ASP A 52 7.07 -15.58 16.64
N GLU A 53 6.82 -16.88 16.74
CA GLU A 53 5.83 -17.42 17.68
C GLU A 53 6.28 -17.32 19.14
N ASP A 54 7.57 -17.03 19.38
CA ASP A 54 8.16 -16.85 20.71
C ASP A 54 8.06 -15.39 21.22
N GLU A 55 7.59 -14.44 20.40
CA GLU A 55 7.34 -13.05 20.82
C GLU A 55 6.12 -12.92 21.74
N ASP A 56 6.08 -11.84 22.53
CA ASP A 56 4.95 -11.56 23.41
C ASP A 56 3.66 -11.33 22.61
N GLN A 57 2.59 -12.01 23.01
CA GLN A 57 1.33 -11.98 22.26
C GLN A 57 0.67 -10.59 22.25
N GLU A 58 0.75 -9.82 23.34
CA GLU A 58 0.16 -8.48 23.37
C GLU A 58 0.95 -7.52 22.44
N GLU A 59 2.27 -7.63 22.41
CA GLU A 59 3.13 -6.86 21.49
C GLU A 59 2.86 -7.21 20.02
N LEU A 60 2.70 -8.50 19.71
CA LEU A 60 2.32 -8.99 18.39
C LEU A 60 0.94 -8.46 17.96
N GLU A 61 -0.05 -8.48 18.86
CA GLU A 61 -1.40 -7.99 18.59
C GLU A 61 -1.43 -6.48 18.33
N MET A 62 -0.70 -5.69 19.10
CA MET A 62 -0.57 -4.25 18.88
C MET A 62 0.11 -3.96 17.54
N SER A 63 1.22 -4.63 17.25
CA SER A 63 1.97 -4.45 16.00
C SER A 63 1.11 -4.81 14.77
N LEU A 64 0.32 -5.88 14.86
CA LEU A 64 -0.59 -6.25 13.77
C LEU A 64 -1.66 -5.18 13.50
N GLU A 65 -2.23 -4.56 14.53
CA GLU A 65 -3.22 -3.49 14.34
C GLU A 65 -2.62 -2.25 13.67
N GLU A 66 -1.37 -1.89 14.02
CA GLU A 66 -0.63 -0.81 13.35
C GLU A 66 -0.39 -1.12 11.87
N ILE A 67 0.01 -2.36 11.54
CA ILE A 67 0.21 -2.79 10.15
C ILE A 67 -1.12 -2.77 9.38
N ILE A 68 -2.21 -3.23 10.00
CA ILE A 68 -3.54 -3.16 9.38
C ILE A 68 -3.91 -1.71 9.04
N GLU A 69 -3.67 -0.77 9.95
CA GLU A 69 -3.96 0.64 9.70
C GLU A 69 -3.07 1.22 8.61
N TYR A 70 -1.77 0.88 8.62
CA TYR A 70 -0.86 1.26 7.54
C TYR A 70 -1.35 0.76 6.17
N VAL A 71 -1.78 -0.50 6.08
CA VAL A 71 -2.32 -1.09 4.85
C VAL A 71 -3.55 -0.32 4.35
N ARG A 72 -4.44 0.14 5.25
CA ARG A 72 -5.60 0.97 4.89
C ARG A 72 -5.17 2.31 4.30
N VAL A 73 -4.21 2.99 4.93
CA VAL A 73 -3.69 4.29 4.46
C VAL A 73 -2.98 4.13 3.12
N ALA A 74 -2.14 3.11 2.97
CA ALA A 74 -1.44 2.81 1.72
C ALA A 74 -2.42 2.54 0.56
N ALA A 75 -3.53 1.84 0.83
CA ALA A 75 -4.58 1.62 -0.16
C ALA A 75 -5.27 2.92 -0.59
N LEU A 76 -5.53 3.83 0.35
CA LEU A 76 -6.07 5.17 0.04
C LEU A 76 -5.08 6.01 -0.78
N LEU A 77 -3.80 5.98 -0.44
CA LEU A 77 -2.74 6.68 -1.20
C LEU A 77 -2.63 6.14 -2.63
N CYS A 78 -2.68 4.82 -2.80
CA CYS A 78 -2.75 4.20 -4.13
C CYS A 78 -3.97 4.68 -4.91
N HIS A 79 -5.15 4.70 -4.27
CA HIS A 79 -6.37 5.20 -4.91
C HIS A 79 -6.20 6.66 -5.37
N ASP A 80 -5.73 7.55 -4.49
CA ASP A 80 -5.51 8.96 -4.81
C ASP A 80 -4.56 9.12 -6.02
N THR A 81 -3.46 8.38 -6.03
CA THR A 81 -2.44 8.43 -7.09
C THR A 81 -2.97 7.96 -8.45
N PHE A 82 -3.73 6.86 -8.48
CA PHE A 82 -4.07 6.18 -9.74
C PHE A 82 -5.45 6.52 -10.30
N THR A 83 -6.30 7.24 -9.56
CA THR A 83 -7.64 7.60 -10.03
C THR A 83 -7.81 9.07 -10.35
N HIS A 84 -6.92 9.93 -9.87
CA HIS A 84 -6.91 11.32 -10.29
C HIS A 84 -6.26 11.44 -11.68
N PRO A 85 -6.99 11.92 -12.71
CA PRO A 85 -6.37 12.19 -14.00
C PRO A 85 -5.32 13.27 -13.82
N GLN A 86 -4.06 12.93 -14.13
CA GLN A 86 -2.99 13.91 -14.23
C GLN A 86 -3.43 14.98 -15.25
N PRO A 87 -3.36 16.29 -14.94
CA PRO A 87 -3.73 17.33 -15.90
C PRO A 87 -2.89 17.18 -17.16
N THR A 88 -3.47 16.64 -18.23
CA THR A 88 -2.77 16.42 -19.51
C THR A 88 -2.63 17.70 -20.34
N ALA A 89 -3.11 18.84 -19.82
CA ALA A 89 -2.98 20.11 -20.49
C ALA A 89 -1.66 20.77 -20.04
N PRO A 90 -0.72 21.08 -20.96
CA PRO A 90 0.38 21.98 -20.63
C PRO A 90 -0.24 23.28 -20.13
N GLU A 91 0.23 23.75 -18.98
CA GLU A 91 -0.15 25.03 -18.42
C GLU A 91 0.25 26.11 -19.43
N VAL A 92 -0.71 26.52 -20.28
CA VAL A 92 -0.51 27.62 -21.21
C VAL A 92 -0.37 28.87 -20.34
N GLN A 93 0.87 29.28 -20.08
CA GLN A 93 1.17 30.57 -19.48
C GLN A 93 0.52 31.64 -20.36
N LYS A 94 -0.67 32.09 -19.96
CA LYS A 94 -1.33 33.21 -20.63
C LYS A 94 -0.42 34.42 -20.45
N PRO A 95 -0.03 35.12 -21.53
CA PRO A 95 0.77 36.32 -21.40
C PRO A 95 -0.01 37.33 -20.56
N THR A 96 0.53 37.69 -19.41
CA THR A 96 0.01 38.78 -18.59
C THR A 96 0.16 40.07 -19.39
N LEU A 97 -0.95 40.67 -19.79
CA LEU A 97 -0.96 41.99 -20.42
C LEU A 97 -0.62 43.04 -19.34
N HIS A 98 0.47 43.78 -19.56
CA HIS A 98 0.79 45.02 -18.84
C HIS A 98 0.24 46.22 -19.60
#